data_AF-A0A1M7YLU3-F1
#
_entry.id   AF-A0A1M7YLU3-F1
#
_cell.length_a   1.000
_cell.length_b   1.000
_cell.length_c   1.000
_cell.angle_alpha   90.00
_cell.angle_beta   90.00
_cell.angle_gamma   90.00
#
_symmetry.space_group_name_H-M   'P 1'
#
loop_
_entity.id
_entity.type
_entity.pdbx_description
1 polymer ?
#
loop_
_entity_poly.entity_id
_entity_poly.type
_entity_poly.pdbx_seq_one_letter_code
_entity_poly.pdbx_strand_id
1 'polypeptide(L)'
;MILEKIQAEENFTEADIEQALENITLMGSCCTRIGGIKICIYDDKTEILAWQCNMADVQDFDVKLPTIISIEINKDNKIEKINLYKKFKGSQGIACTGKYLNRRMRQILLGEVFTPNNPVIKDSLILFCRHIYELVYGSCTFLEYCKKKEMTKGLVQEITQAFSTETGLECVDRIIVNGKESITKIDINNLIRNVKYNKQGKIVHAENIEIIGYEWILDGQWKEIRSLQVLEANSNSEYVMKLMKIISAYWIKSGKNIEIKEKFYFSQIWGPTFYGILSQAIGLVMFNKNYAYFQHCIYGIQHTDDGRPLCIGVVDNISEAEKYFEGFTVDDLY
;
A
#
# COMPACT_ATOMS: atom_id res chain seq x y z
N MET A 1 4.46 -6.84 -18.79
CA MET A 1 4.41 -6.60 -17.32
C MET A 1 3.03 -6.98 -16.78
N ILE A 2 2.80 -7.29 -15.49
CA ILE A 2 1.45 -7.68 -14.95
C ILE A 2 0.32 -6.76 -15.45
N LEU A 3 0.61 -5.46 -15.53
CA LEU A 3 -0.32 -4.42 -15.97
C LEU A 3 -0.77 -4.55 -17.43
N GLU A 4 -0.02 -5.27 -18.27
CA GLU A 4 -0.34 -5.47 -19.69
C GLU A 4 -1.08 -6.80 -19.94
N LYS A 5 -1.08 -7.71 -18.96
CA LYS A 5 -1.66 -9.05 -19.09
C LYS A 5 -3.08 -9.17 -18.55
N ILE A 6 -3.61 -8.13 -17.90
CA ILE A 6 -4.89 -8.20 -17.20
C ILE A 6 -5.75 -7.04 -17.70
N GLN A 7 -6.67 -7.33 -18.62
CA GLN A 7 -7.61 -6.33 -19.11
C GLN A 7 -8.93 -6.38 -18.33
N ALA A 8 -9.64 -5.24 -18.24
CA ALA A 8 -10.91 -5.14 -17.52
C ALA A 8 -12.01 -6.07 -18.08
N GLU A 9 -11.88 -6.47 -19.34
CA GLU A 9 -12.82 -7.35 -20.05
C GLU A 9 -12.56 -8.84 -19.78
N GLU A 10 -11.38 -9.20 -19.25
CA GLU A 10 -11.00 -10.59 -19.02
C GLU A 10 -11.53 -11.14 -17.68
N ASN A 11 -12.12 -12.33 -17.76
CA ASN A 11 -12.48 -13.12 -16.59
C ASN A 11 -11.23 -13.79 -16.00
N PHE A 12 -10.43 -13.04 -15.26
CA PHE A 12 -9.37 -13.60 -14.42
C PHE A 12 -9.84 -13.85 -12.98
N THR A 13 -9.21 -14.83 -12.35
CA THR A 13 -9.49 -15.43 -11.04
C THR A 13 -8.36 -15.14 -10.04
N GLU A 14 -8.52 -15.57 -8.80
CA GLU A 14 -7.47 -15.53 -7.77
C GLU A 14 -6.18 -16.25 -8.22
N ALA A 15 -6.31 -17.41 -8.88
CA ALA A 15 -5.18 -18.19 -9.36
C ALA A 15 -4.37 -17.47 -10.45
N ASP A 16 -5.03 -16.69 -11.30
CA ASP A 16 -4.36 -15.89 -12.33
C ASP A 16 -3.53 -14.77 -11.69
N ILE A 17 -4.04 -14.15 -10.62
CA ILE A 17 -3.29 -13.15 -9.85
C ILE A 17 -2.09 -13.80 -9.17
N GLU A 18 -2.27 -14.96 -8.53
CA GLU A 18 -1.16 -15.69 -7.90
C GLU A 18 -0.03 -15.95 -8.91
N GLN A 19 -0.38 -16.55 -10.06
CA GLN A 19 0.59 -16.87 -11.08
C GLN A 19 1.28 -15.61 -11.61
N ALA A 20 0.54 -14.51 -11.76
CA ALA A 20 1.13 -13.24 -12.13
C ALA A 20 2.15 -12.76 -11.08
N LEU A 21 1.76 -12.77 -9.80
CA LEU A 21 2.60 -12.33 -8.67
C LEU A 21 3.80 -13.25 -8.37
N GLU A 22 3.76 -14.52 -8.77
CA GLU A 22 4.93 -15.41 -8.67
C GLU A 22 6.03 -14.98 -9.65
N ASN A 23 5.63 -14.52 -10.85
CA ASN A 23 6.52 -14.22 -11.97
C ASN A 23 7.12 -12.80 -11.97
N ILE A 24 6.74 -11.93 -11.03
CA ILE A 24 7.30 -10.58 -10.93
C ILE A 24 8.73 -10.60 -10.38
N THR A 25 9.50 -9.57 -10.70
CA THR A 25 10.82 -9.34 -10.13
C THR A 25 10.93 -7.88 -9.74
N LEU A 26 11.92 -7.52 -8.93
CA LEU A 26 12.14 -6.13 -8.54
C LEU A 26 12.58 -5.24 -9.72
N MET A 27 13.00 -5.80 -10.85
CA MET A 27 13.44 -5.04 -12.04
C MET A 27 14.46 -3.94 -11.71
N GLY A 28 15.37 -4.19 -10.76
CA GLY A 28 16.40 -3.23 -10.32
C GLY A 28 15.93 -2.19 -9.30
N SER A 29 14.65 -2.18 -8.92
CA SER A 29 14.15 -1.38 -7.79
C SER A 29 14.63 -1.96 -6.45
N CYS A 30 14.82 -1.11 -5.44
CA CYS A 30 15.07 -1.56 -4.07
C CYS A 30 13.77 -1.96 -3.35
N CYS A 31 12.65 -1.36 -3.74
CA CYS A 31 11.32 -1.64 -3.21
C CYS A 31 10.30 -1.52 -4.33
N THR A 32 9.40 -2.50 -4.45
CA THR A 32 8.28 -2.45 -5.38
C THR A 32 7.01 -2.85 -4.65
N ARG A 33 5.91 -2.18 -4.96
CA ARG A 33 4.59 -2.65 -4.57
C ARG A 33 3.68 -2.68 -5.79
N ILE A 34 3.03 -3.82 -5.98
CA ILE A 34 2.09 -4.06 -7.08
C ILE A 34 0.75 -4.36 -6.48
N GLY A 35 -0.34 -3.86 -7.05
CA GLY A 35 -1.67 -4.16 -6.54
C GLY A 35 -2.76 -3.85 -7.54
N GLY A 36 -3.99 -4.12 -7.13
CA GLY A 36 -5.15 -3.84 -7.94
C GLY A 36 -6.44 -4.33 -7.29
N ILE A 37 -7.55 -3.93 -7.89
CA ILE A 37 -8.90 -4.30 -7.49
C ILE A 37 -9.72 -4.53 -8.75
N LYS A 38 -10.39 -5.69 -8.81
CA LYS A 38 -11.41 -6.01 -9.80
C LYS A 38 -12.77 -6.03 -9.12
N ILE A 39 -13.76 -5.45 -9.79
CA ILE A 39 -15.16 -5.41 -9.37
C ILE A 39 -16.03 -5.91 -10.52
N CYS A 40 -16.98 -6.80 -10.22
CA CYS A 40 -18.03 -7.25 -11.13
C CYS A 40 -19.37 -7.12 -10.41
N ILE A 41 -20.25 -6.27 -10.93
CA ILE A 41 -21.59 -5.99 -10.40
C ILE A 41 -22.60 -6.78 -11.22
N TYR A 42 -23.38 -7.60 -10.54
CA TYR A 42 -24.51 -8.37 -11.05
C TYR A 42 -25.80 -7.85 -10.43
N ASP A 43 -26.95 -8.35 -10.89
CA ASP A 43 -28.27 -7.89 -10.41
C ASP A 43 -28.50 -8.18 -8.92
N ASP A 44 -27.97 -9.30 -8.41
CA ASP A 44 -28.19 -9.80 -7.05
C ASP A 44 -26.96 -9.70 -6.14
N LYS A 45 -25.78 -9.55 -6.71
CA LYS A 45 -24.51 -9.50 -5.98
C LYS A 45 -23.43 -8.65 -6.65
N THR A 46 -22.40 -8.31 -5.90
CA THR A 46 -21.14 -7.74 -6.40
C THR A 46 -19.98 -8.61 -5.94
N GLU A 47 -19.13 -9.01 -6.88
CA GLU A 47 -17.90 -9.75 -6.61
C GLU A 47 -16.71 -8.80 -6.71
N ILE A 48 -15.80 -8.89 -5.73
CA ILE A 48 -14.60 -8.08 -5.65
C ILE A 48 -13.40 -8.97 -5.40
N LEU A 49 -12.34 -8.75 -6.15
CA LEU A 49 -11.04 -9.38 -5.96
C LEU A 49 -9.99 -8.27 -5.82
N ALA A 50 -9.35 -8.18 -4.67
CA ALA A 50 -8.36 -7.16 -4.36
C ALA A 50 -7.03 -7.80 -4.00
N TRP A 51 -5.94 -7.25 -4.52
CA TRP A 51 -4.60 -7.80 -4.28
C TRP A 51 -3.55 -6.73 -4.12
N GLN A 52 -2.49 -7.10 -3.43
CA GLN A 52 -1.23 -6.39 -3.45
C GLN A 52 -0.08 -7.34 -3.16
N CYS A 53 1.13 -6.97 -3.58
CA CYS A 53 2.36 -7.66 -3.26
C CYS A 53 3.41 -6.61 -2.94
N ASN A 54 3.90 -6.64 -1.70
CA ASN A 54 5.08 -5.87 -1.33
C ASN A 54 6.32 -6.69 -1.68
N MET A 55 7.29 -6.00 -2.27
CA MET A 55 8.58 -6.56 -2.63
C MET A 55 9.70 -5.65 -2.15
N ALA A 56 10.74 -6.24 -1.58
CA ALA A 56 11.92 -5.52 -1.15
C ALA A 56 13.18 -6.32 -1.45
N ASP A 57 14.23 -5.62 -1.87
CA ASP A 57 15.58 -6.15 -1.99
C ASP A 57 16.25 -6.10 -0.61
N VAL A 58 16.24 -7.22 0.08
CA VAL A 58 16.86 -7.36 1.39
C VAL A 58 18.08 -8.26 1.23
N GLN A 59 19.28 -7.70 1.41
CA GLN A 59 20.55 -8.44 1.29
C GLN A 59 20.65 -9.24 -0.02
N ASP A 60 20.20 -8.66 -1.14
CA ASP A 60 20.20 -9.28 -2.47
C ASP A 60 19.27 -10.50 -2.61
N PHE A 61 18.27 -10.62 -1.72
CA PHE A 61 17.15 -11.54 -1.85
C PHE A 61 15.83 -10.79 -2.09
N ASP A 62 15.12 -11.21 -3.15
CA ASP A 62 13.76 -10.75 -3.46
C ASP A 62 12.78 -11.32 -2.42
N VAL A 63 12.41 -10.51 -1.44
CA VAL A 63 11.31 -10.84 -0.52
C VAL A 63 10.00 -10.47 -1.19
N LYS A 64 9.07 -11.43 -1.34
CA LYS A 64 7.73 -11.22 -1.95
C LYS A 64 6.63 -11.59 -0.97
N LEU A 65 5.72 -10.65 -0.71
CA LEU A 65 4.70 -10.78 0.32
C LEU A 65 3.31 -10.43 -0.22
N PRO A 66 2.66 -11.38 -0.94
CA PRO A 66 1.35 -11.17 -1.52
C PRO A 66 0.24 -11.19 -0.46
N THR A 67 -0.73 -10.29 -0.60
CA THR A 67 -2.00 -10.26 0.14
C THR A 67 -3.12 -10.20 -0.89
N ILE A 68 -4.03 -11.17 -0.87
CA ILE A 68 -5.17 -11.23 -1.80
C ILE A 68 -6.44 -11.46 -0.98
N ILE A 69 -7.51 -10.74 -1.31
CA ILE A 69 -8.80 -10.81 -0.62
C ILE A 69 -9.92 -10.92 -1.67
N SER A 70 -10.82 -11.87 -1.46
CA SER A 70 -12.09 -11.95 -2.17
C SER A 70 -13.23 -11.41 -1.31
N ILE A 71 -14.11 -10.59 -1.85
CA ILE A 71 -15.30 -10.05 -1.17
C ILE A 71 -16.53 -10.28 -2.04
N GLU A 72 -17.62 -10.76 -1.45
CA GLU A 72 -18.94 -10.86 -2.09
C GLU A 72 -19.92 -10.02 -1.28
N ILE A 73 -20.66 -9.16 -1.99
CA ILE A 73 -21.63 -8.22 -1.42
C ILE A 73 -22.98 -8.54 -2.04
N ASN A 74 -24.05 -8.53 -1.25
CA ASN A 74 -25.40 -8.73 -1.78
C ASN A 74 -26.06 -7.44 -2.29
N LYS A 75 -27.27 -7.58 -2.82
CA LYS A 75 -28.12 -6.48 -3.28
C LYS A 75 -28.36 -5.38 -2.24
N ASP A 76 -28.31 -5.70 -0.94
CA ASP A 76 -28.47 -4.73 0.16
C ASP A 76 -27.15 -4.03 0.51
N ASN A 77 -26.13 -4.22 -0.30
CA ASN A 77 -24.78 -3.69 -0.13
C ASN A 77 -24.11 -4.19 1.17
N LYS A 78 -24.46 -5.39 1.65
CA LYS A 78 -23.85 -6.03 2.83
C LYS A 78 -22.86 -7.12 2.43
N ILE A 79 -21.78 -7.24 3.19
CA ILE A 79 -20.75 -8.26 2.97
C ILE A 79 -21.30 -9.64 3.36
N GLU A 80 -21.47 -10.54 2.40
CA GLU A 80 -21.91 -11.92 2.64
C GLU A 80 -20.75 -12.90 2.72
N LYS A 81 -19.68 -12.65 1.94
CA LYS A 81 -18.46 -13.46 1.99
C LYS A 81 -17.24 -12.57 1.97
N ILE A 82 -16.25 -12.92 2.78
CA ILE A 82 -14.92 -12.31 2.73
C ILE A 82 -13.86 -13.34 3.11
N ASN A 83 -12.81 -13.44 2.29
CA ASN A 83 -11.75 -14.44 2.47
C ASN A 83 -10.39 -13.82 2.21
N LEU A 84 -9.46 -14.07 3.13
CA LEU A 84 -8.05 -13.87 2.89
C LEU A 84 -7.51 -15.11 2.19
N TYR A 85 -6.64 -14.88 1.22
CA TYR A 85 -6.08 -15.96 0.43
C TYR A 85 -5.35 -17.01 1.26
N LYS A 86 -5.56 -18.30 0.92
CA LYS A 86 -5.13 -19.44 1.73
C LYS A 86 -3.63 -19.57 1.88
N LYS A 87 -2.84 -19.18 0.86
CA LYS A 87 -1.37 -19.21 0.94
C LYS A 87 -0.78 -17.89 1.45
N PHE A 88 -1.57 -17.04 2.11
CA PHE A 88 -1.02 -15.86 2.77
C PHE A 88 -0.04 -16.29 3.88
N LYS A 89 1.25 -15.97 3.70
CA LYS A 89 2.34 -16.33 4.62
C LYS A 89 2.75 -15.21 5.57
N GLY A 90 1.93 -14.17 5.67
CA GLY A 90 2.29 -12.94 6.37
C GLY A 90 2.96 -11.93 5.46
N SER A 91 2.91 -10.66 5.90
CA SER A 91 3.40 -9.54 5.10
C SER A 91 4.56 -8.76 5.72
N GLN A 92 4.90 -8.99 7.00
CA GLN A 92 6.03 -8.30 7.66
C GLN A 92 6.69 -9.12 8.78
N GLY A 93 5.93 -9.85 9.60
CA GLY A 93 6.46 -10.59 10.76
C GLY A 93 5.66 -11.84 11.11
N ILE A 94 6.22 -12.69 11.99
CA ILE A 94 5.70 -14.03 12.28
C ILE A 94 4.27 -14.04 12.82
N ALA A 95 3.87 -13.01 13.57
CA ALA A 95 2.51 -12.88 14.11
C ALA A 95 1.47 -12.46 13.04
N CYS A 96 1.91 -12.04 11.85
CA CYS A 96 1.03 -11.69 10.73
C CYS A 96 0.50 -12.96 10.03
N THR A 97 -0.29 -13.78 10.71
CA THR A 97 -0.71 -15.08 10.16
C THR A 97 -2.04 -15.02 9.42
N GLY A 98 -2.16 -15.84 8.38
CA GLY A 98 -3.39 -15.91 7.59
C GLY A 98 -4.59 -16.42 8.39
N LYS A 99 -4.37 -17.36 9.31
CA LYS A 99 -5.42 -17.94 10.16
C LYS A 99 -6.06 -16.89 11.06
N TYR A 100 -5.24 -16.16 11.82
CA TYR A 100 -5.73 -15.09 12.70
C TYR A 100 -6.41 -13.98 11.90
N LEU A 101 -5.72 -13.45 10.88
CA LEU A 101 -6.21 -12.30 10.14
C LEU A 101 -7.49 -12.61 9.34
N ASN A 102 -7.62 -13.81 8.78
CA ASN A 102 -8.85 -14.25 8.13
C ASN A 102 -10.01 -14.37 9.13
N ARG A 103 -9.76 -14.94 10.32
CA ARG A 103 -10.76 -15.02 11.40
C ARG A 103 -11.22 -13.63 11.83
N ARG A 104 -10.28 -12.74 12.16
CA ARG A 104 -10.55 -11.36 12.58
C ARG A 104 -11.34 -10.60 11.51
N MET A 105 -10.89 -10.66 10.26
CA MET A 105 -11.54 -9.99 9.14
C MET A 105 -13.01 -10.44 8.98
N ARG A 106 -13.28 -11.75 9.03
CA ARG A 106 -14.64 -12.27 8.95
C ARG A 106 -15.50 -11.87 10.15
N GLN A 107 -14.94 -11.94 11.36
CA GLN A 107 -15.64 -11.56 12.58
C GLN A 107 -16.09 -10.11 12.57
N ILE A 108 -15.26 -9.20 12.04
CA ILE A 108 -15.51 -7.77 12.05
C ILE A 108 -16.37 -7.32 10.86
N LEU A 109 -16.22 -7.93 9.68
CA LEU A 109 -16.79 -7.40 8.44
C LEU A 109 -18.03 -8.13 7.94
N LEU A 110 -18.27 -9.40 8.29
CA LEU A 110 -19.45 -10.10 7.77
C LEU A 110 -20.76 -9.42 8.24
N GLY A 111 -21.66 -9.15 7.30
CA GLY A 111 -22.92 -8.46 7.54
C GLY A 111 -22.85 -6.92 7.55
N GLU A 112 -21.64 -6.35 7.57
CA GLU A 112 -21.44 -4.89 7.51
C GLU A 112 -21.83 -4.32 6.15
N VAL A 113 -22.31 -3.07 6.15
CA VAL A 113 -22.61 -2.35 4.90
C VAL A 113 -21.29 -1.92 4.24
N PHE A 114 -21.08 -2.30 2.99
CA PHE A 114 -19.85 -2.06 2.24
C PHE A 114 -19.81 -0.64 1.64
N THR A 115 -19.47 0.34 2.46
CA THR A 115 -19.30 1.75 2.06
C THR A 115 -18.13 2.38 2.82
N PRO A 116 -17.37 3.32 2.22
CA PRO A 116 -16.32 4.09 2.91
C PRO A 116 -16.82 4.91 4.10
N ASN A 117 -18.14 5.16 4.18
CA ASN A 117 -18.75 5.86 5.31
C ASN A 117 -19.07 4.95 6.49
N ASN A 118 -18.95 3.63 6.35
CA ASN A 118 -19.14 2.69 7.45
C ASN A 118 -18.00 2.89 8.48
N PRO A 119 -18.29 3.21 9.75
CA PRO A 119 -17.27 3.43 10.78
C PRO A 119 -16.33 2.24 10.98
N VAL A 120 -16.84 1.00 10.88
CA VAL A 120 -16.06 -0.23 11.02
C VAL A 120 -15.04 -0.35 9.88
N ILE A 121 -15.49 -0.17 8.64
CA ILE A 121 -14.63 -0.25 7.44
C ILE A 121 -13.62 0.90 7.41
N LYS A 122 -14.01 2.08 7.89
CA LYS A 122 -13.17 3.28 7.88
C LYS A 122 -12.04 3.24 8.91
N ASP A 123 -12.22 2.52 10.02
CA ASP A 123 -11.21 2.39 11.07
C ASP A 123 -10.00 1.57 10.58
N SER A 124 -8.86 2.24 10.44
CA SER A 124 -7.62 1.61 9.97
C SER A 124 -6.96 0.64 10.94
N LEU A 125 -7.41 0.61 12.20
CA LEU A 125 -6.80 -0.20 13.25
C LEU A 125 -7.61 -1.47 13.57
N ILE A 126 -8.89 -1.53 13.24
CA ILE A 126 -9.79 -2.60 13.70
C ILE A 126 -9.45 -3.99 13.15
N LEU A 127 -8.90 -4.03 11.94
CA LEU A 127 -8.49 -5.27 11.25
C LEU A 127 -7.09 -5.73 11.65
N PHE A 128 -6.36 -4.93 12.44
CA PHE A 128 -5.03 -5.23 12.95
C PHE A 128 -3.94 -5.49 11.91
N CYS A 129 -4.26 -5.34 10.63
CA CYS A 129 -3.34 -5.44 9.52
C CYS A 129 -3.59 -4.30 8.54
N ARG A 130 -2.58 -3.44 8.37
CA ARG A 130 -2.64 -2.30 7.45
C ARG A 130 -2.90 -2.74 6.01
N HIS A 131 -2.28 -3.83 5.59
CA HIS A 131 -2.42 -4.40 4.25
C HIS A 131 -3.86 -4.83 3.95
N ILE A 132 -4.51 -5.53 4.87
CA ILE A 132 -5.91 -5.94 4.72
C ILE A 132 -6.83 -4.74 4.70
N TYR A 133 -6.60 -3.77 5.60
CA TYR A 133 -7.36 -2.52 5.62
C TYR A 133 -7.29 -1.77 4.29
N GLU A 134 -6.10 -1.61 3.72
CA GLU A 134 -5.91 -0.90 2.45
C GLU A 134 -6.66 -1.58 1.30
N LEU A 135 -6.67 -2.92 1.24
CA LEU A 135 -7.44 -3.65 0.24
C LEU A 135 -8.96 -3.49 0.46
N VAL A 136 -9.45 -3.65 1.70
CA VAL A 136 -10.89 -3.53 2.01
C VAL A 136 -11.40 -2.11 1.77
N TYR A 137 -10.72 -1.10 2.32
CA TYR A 137 -11.11 0.30 2.19
C TYR A 137 -10.92 0.80 0.74
N GLY A 138 -9.84 0.38 0.08
CA GLY A 138 -9.62 0.60 -1.35
C GLY A 138 -10.77 0.04 -2.18
N SER A 139 -11.16 -1.22 -1.96
CA SER A 139 -12.30 -1.83 -2.63
C SER A 139 -13.62 -1.09 -2.41
N CYS A 140 -13.88 -0.61 -1.19
CA CYS A 140 -15.07 0.21 -0.91
C CYS A 140 -15.10 1.49 -1.73
N THR A 141 -13.98 2.22 -1.75
CA THR A 141 -13.89 3.50 -2.48
C THR A 141 -13.90 3.32 -3.99
N PHE A 142 -13.33 2.22 -4.49
CA PHE A 142 -13.37 1.88 -5.90
C PHE A 142 -14.78 1.45 -6.35
N LEU A 143 -15.51 0.70 -5.52
CA LEU A 143 -16.91 0.34 -5.80
C LEU A 143 -17.79 1.60 -5.93
N GLU A 144 -17.65 2.56 -5.03
CA GLU A 144 -18.39 3.83 -5.13
C GLU A 144 -18.02 4.61 -6.40
N TYR A 145 -16.75 4.61 -6.79
CA TYR A 145 -16.32 5.18 -8.07
C TYR A 145 -16.99 4.49 -9.26
N CYS A 146 -16.99 3.16 -9.32
CA CYS A 146 -17.65 2.39 -10.38
C CYS A 146 -19.16 2.68 -10.43
N LYS A 147 -19.84 2.73 -9.28
CA LYS A 147 -21.27 3.06 -9.19
C LYS A 147 -21.55 4.49 -9.69
N LYS A 148 -20.75 5.49 -9.30
CA LYS A 148 -20.86 6.88 -9.78
C LYS A 148 -20.65 7.02 -11.29
N LYS A 149 -19.90 6.09 -11.90
CA LYS A 149 -19.63 6.02 -13.33
C LYS A 149 -20.54 5.04 -14.07
N GLU A 150 -21.56 4.48 -13.39
CA GLU A 150 -22.53 3.53 -13.95
C GLU A 150 -21.86 2.28 -14.58
N MET A 151 -20.76 1.84 -13.99
CA MET A 151 -19.97 0.71 -14.49
C MET A 151 -20.37 -0.60 -13.83
N THR A 152 -20.60 -1.65 -14.63
CA THR A 152 -20.84 -3.01 -14.14
C THR A 152 -19.55 -3.81 -13.94
N LYS A 153 -18.45 -3.39 -14.57
CA LYS A 153 -17.11 -3.96 -14.38
C LYS A 153 -16.11 -2.85 -14.10
N GLY A 154 -15.25 -3.06 -13.12
CA GLY A 154 -14.17 -2.14 -12.79
C GLY A 154 -12.86 -2.86 -12.60
N LEU A 155 -11.77 -2.26 -13.06
CA LEU A 155 -10.41 -2.71 -12.84
C LEU A 155 -9.51 -1.52 -12.53
N VAL A 156 -8.81 -1.59 -11.40
CA VAL A 156 -7.62 -0.78 -11.13
C VAL A 156 -6.43 -1.70 -10.97
N GLN A 157 -5.30 -1.29 -11.52
CA GLN A 157 -4.01 -1.92 -11.30
C GLN A 157 -2.94 -0.84 -11.15
N GLU A 158 -1.96 -1.11 -10.29
CA GLU A 158 -0.94 -0.12 -9.96
C GLU A 158 0.38 -0.80 -9.62
N ILE A 159 1.46 -0.17 -10.04
CA ILE A 159 2.83 -0.51 -9.64
C ILE A 159 3.53 0.76 -9.18
N THR A 160 4.07 0.72 -7.98
CA THR A 160 4.94 1.75 -7.42
C THR A 160 6.32 1.14 -7.18
N GLN A 161 7.37 1.72 -7.76
CA GLN A 161 8.74 1.22 -7.68
C GLN A 161 9.69 2.32 -7.21
N ALA A 162 10.54 2.00 -6.26
CA ALA A 162 11.58 2.89 -5.76
C ALA A 162 12.96 2.37 -6.17
N PHE A 163 13.77 3.23 -6.78
CA PHE A 163 15.12 2.97 -7.25
C PHE A 163 16.10 3.79 -6.44
N SER A 164 17.20 3.16 -6.01
CA SER A 164 18.30 3.88 -5.38
C SER A 164 19.02 4.73 -6.42
N THR A 165 19.31 5.98 -6.08
CA THR A 165 20.21 6.85 -6.87
C THR A 165 21.48 7.12 -6.07
N GLU A 166 22.42 7.87 -6.65
CA GLU A 166 23.66 8.25 -5.94
C GLU A 166 23.42 9.13 -4.71
N THR A 167 22.38 9.97 -4.74
CA THR A 167 22.11 10.98 -3.70
C THR A 167 20.81 10.72 -2.92
N GLY A 168 19.97 9.77 -3.36
CA GLY A 168 18.73 9.42 -2.69
C GLY A 168 17.90 8.39 -3.46
N LEU A 169 16.70 8.76 -3.87
CA LEU A 169 15.69 7.87 -4.43
C LEU A 169 14.99 8.47 -5.64
N GLU A 170 14.69 7.64 -6.62
CA GLU A 170 13.68 7.90 -7.64
C GLU A 170 12.53 6.93 -7.39
N CYS A 171 11.29 7.42 -7.31
CA CYS A 171 10.12 6.57 -7.16
C CYS A 171 9.12 6.81 -8.27
N VAL A 172 8.84 5.78 -9.06
CA VAL A 172 7.92 5.80 -10.20
C VAL A 172 6.64 5.08 -9.81
N ASP A 173 5.50 5.69 -10.12
CA ASP A 173 4.17 5.11 -9.97
C ASP A 173 3.46 5.06 -11.31
N ARG A 174 2.89 3.91 -11.64
CA ARG A 174 2.06 3.70 -12.82
C ARG A 174 0.74 3.06 -12.38
N ILE A 175 -0.35 3.80 -12.56
CA ILE A 175 -1.70 3.36 -12.25
C ILE A 175 -2.56 3.32 -13.52
N ILE A 176 -3.32 2.25 -13.68
CA ILE A 176 -4.31 2.08 -14.73
C ILE A 176 -5.67 1.87 -14.08
N VAL A 177 -6.63 2.75 -14.38
CA VAL A 177 -8.02 2.66 -13.91
C VAL A 177 -8.94 2.61 -15.11
N ASN A 178 -9.58 1.47 -15.32
CA ASN A 178 -10.55 1.25 -16.40
C ASN A 178 -10.02 1.70 -17.78
N GLY A 179 -8.78 1.35 -18.09
CA GLY A 179 -8.12 1.69 -19.35
C GLY A 179 -7.50 3.08 -19.42
N LYS A 180 -7.69 3.93 -18.41
CA LYS A 180 -7.00 5.22 -18.31
C LYS A 180 -5.73 5.06 -17.50
N GLU A 181 -4.63 5.59 -18.02
CA GLU A 181 -3.31 5.46 -17.42
C GLU A 181 -2.79 6.79 -16.89
N SER A 182 -2.12 6.75 -15.74
CA SER A 182 -1.29 7.82 -15.23
C SER A 182 0.04 7.26 -14.80
N ILE A 183 1.12 7.93 -15.22
CA ILE A 183 2.48 7.63 -14.78
C ILE A 183 3.04 8.89 -14.13
N THR A 184 3.48 8.76 -12.89
CA THR A 184 4.09 9.84 -12.12
C THR A 184 5.41 9.39 -11.52
N LYS A 185 6.27 10.35 -11.20
CA LYS A 185 7.57 10.09 -10.60
C LYS A 185 7.89 11.14 -9.56
N ILE A 186 8.52 10.73 -8.46
CA ILE A 186 9.08 11.62 -7.43
C ILE A 186 10.57 11.33 -7.26
N ASP A 187 11.37 12.38 -7.41
CA ASP A 187 12.81 12.34 -7.17
C ASP A 187 13.07 12.96 -5.78
N ILE A 188 13.79 12.23 -4.94
CA ILE A 188 14.15 12.63 -3.57
C ILE A 188 15.68 12.61 -3.49
N ASN A 189 16.30 13.78 -3.56
CA ASN A 189 17.74 13.96 -3.57
C ASN A 189 18.26 14.46 -2.22
N ASN A 190 19.57 14.34 -2.02
CA ASN A 190 20.28 14.73 -0.79
C ASN A 190 19.80 13.99 0.47
N LEU A 191 19.22 12.80 0.32
CA LEU A 191 18.66 12.01 1.40
C LEU A 191 19.73 11.41 2.32
N ILE A 192 20.76 10.80 1.73
CA ILE A 192 21.66 9.87 2.42
C ILE A 192 22.41 10.52 3.60
N ARG A 193 22.75 11.80 3.48
CA ARG A 193 23.57 12.52 4.47
C ARG A 193 22.78 13.44 5.37
N ASN A 194 21.53 13.73 5.02
CA ASN A 194 20.78 14.81 5.65
C ASN A 194 19.53 14.32 6.40
N VAL A 195 19.37 13.00 6.58
CA VAL A 195 18.32 12.41 7.41
C VAL A 195 18.94 11.77 8.65
N LYS A 196 18.36 12.03 9.83
CA LYS A 196 18.75 11.38 11.09
C LYS A 196 17.59 10.58 11.68
N TYR A 197 17.90 9.33 12.02
CA TYR A 197 17.00 8.43 12.73
C TYR A 197 17.26 8.47 14.23
N ASN A 198 16.23 8.29 15.03
CA ASN A 198 16.38 8.05 16.47
C ASN A 198 16.53 6.55 16.78
N LYS A 199 16.69 6.23 18.06
CA LYS A 199 16.80 4.84 18.56
C LYS A 199 15.53 4.00 18.41
N GLN A 200 14.43 4.56 17.93
CA GLN A 200 13.19 3.86 17.59
C GLN A 200 12.97 3.78 16.09
N GLY A 201 13.95 4.16 15.26
CA GLY A 201 13.85 4.08 13.81
C GLY A 201 12.93 5.13 13.18
N LYS A 202 12.57 6.18 13.94
CA LYS A 202 11.84 7.35 13.41
C LYS A 202 12.83 8.35 12.84
N ILE A 203 12.52 8.90 11.67
CA ILE A 203 13.21 10.10 11.17
C ILE A 203 12.84 11.26 12.09
N VAL A 204 13.82 11.85 12.75
CA VAL A 204 13.63 12.96 13.72
C VAL A 204 14.24 14.26 13.25
N HIS A 205 15.09 14.23 12.23
CA HIS A 205 15.65 15.42 11.63
C HIS A 205 15.93 15.17 10.15
N ALA A 206 15.61 16.17 9.33
CA ALA A 206 15.89 16.22 7.91
C ALA A 206 16.30 17.64 7.52
N GLU A 207 17.32 17.82 6.70
CA GLU A 207 17.75 19.13 6.21
C GLU A 207 18.05 19.09 4.71
N ASN A 208 17.76 20.16 3.97
CA ASN A 208 18.12 20.27 2.55
C ASN A 208 17.72 19.07 1.67
N ILE A 209 16.60 18.39 1.99
CA ILE A 209 16.10 17.28 1.18
C ILE A 209 15.35 17.85 -0.01
N GLU A 210 15.86 17.59 -1.21
CA GLU A 210 15.31 18.13 -2.44
C GLU A 210 14.29 17.16 -3.02
N ILE A 211 13.06 17.62 -3.27
CA ILE A 211 11.98 16.79 -3.78
C ILE A 211 11.35 17.44 -5.00
N ILE A 212 11.37 16.74 -6.14
CA ILE A 212 10.79 17.20 -7.40
C ILE A 212 9.89 16.12 -7.98
N GLY A 213 8.83 16.55 -8.66
CA GLY A 213 7.80 15.67 -9.13
C GLY A 213 7.44 15.83 -10.56
N TYR A 214 7.16 14.71 -11.19
CA TYR A 214 6.96 14.64 -12.62
C TYR A 214 5.72 13.82 -12.96
N GLU A 215 5.06 14.22 -14.03
CA GLU A 215 4.09 13.40 -14.75
C GLU A 215 4.68 13.02 -16.11
N TRP A 216 4.35 11.82 -16.57
CA TRP A 216 4.63 11.41 -17.93
C TRP A 216 3.57 12.02 -18.85
N ILE A 217 4.01 12.69 -19.93
CA ILE A 217 3.12 13.22 -20.96
C ILE A 217 3.28 12.43 -22.26
N LEU A 218 2.24 12.49 -23.12
CA LEU A 218 2.11 11.68 -24.34
C LEU A 218 3.30 11.80 -25.32
N ASP A 219 4.09 12.88 -25.24
CA ASP A 219 5.28 13.11 -26.07
C ASP A 219 6.54 12.38 -25.58
N GLY A 220 6.40 11.47 -24.61
CA GLY A 220 7.51 10.69 -24.08
C GLY A 220 8.46 11.50 -23.18
N GLN A 221 7.95 12.57 -22.56
CA GLN A 221 8.71 13.47 -21.71
C GLN A 221 8.15 13.51 -20.30
N TRP A 222 9.03 13.78 -19.35
CA TRP A 222 8.65 14.11 -17.98
C TRP A 222 8.36 15.60 -17.87
N LYS A 223 7.18 15.94 -17.35
CA LYS A 223 6.79 17.32 -17.06
C LYS A 223 6.68 17.52 -15.57
N GLU A 224 7.27 18.60 -15.05
CA GLU A 224 7.18 18.93 -13.64
C GLU A 224 5.73 19.18 -13.20
N ILE A 225 5.32 18.52 -12.12
CA ILE A 225 4.04 18.74 -11.44
C ILE A 225 4.11 20.03 -10.60
N ARG A 226 5.26 20.27 -9.96
CA ARG A 226 5.57 21.44 -9.13
C ARG A 226 7.06 21.74 -9.16
N SER A 227 7.40 23.00 -8.85
CA SER A 227 8.79 23.41 -8.62
C SER A 227 9.42 22.62 -7.47
N LEU A 228 10.74 22.52 -7.50
CA LEU A 228 11.57 21.94 -6.45
C LEU A 228 11.09 22.38 -5.06
N GLN A 229 10.89 21.39 -4.18
CA GLN A 229 10.58 21.58 -2.78
C GLN A 229 11.82 21.20 -1.97
N VAL A 230 12.16 22.03 -0.99
CA VAL A 230 13.19 21.70 0.00
C VAL A 230 12.49 21.32 1.30
N LEU A 231 12.72 20.10 1.76
CA LEU A 231 12.18 19.58 3.02
C LEU A 231 13.24 19.71 4.12
N GLU A 232 12.86 20.47 5.13
CA GLU A 232 13.54 20.58 6.42
C GLU A 232 12.58 20.14 7.51
N ALA A 233 13.04 19.41 8.52
CA ALA A 233 12.24 19.02 9.67
C ALA A 233 13.12 18.79 10.90
N ASN A 234 12.64 19.20 12.07
CA ASN A 234 13.33 19.03 13.36
C ASN A 234 12.58 18.07 14.31
N SER A 235 11.56 17.38 13.80
CA SER A 235 10.85 16.32 14.52
C SER A 235 10.24 15.32 13.54
N ASN A 236 9.86 14.15 14.04
CA ASN A 236 9.18 13.14 13.23
C ASN A 236 7.82 13.62 12.72
N SER A 237 7.00 14.24 13.58
CA SER A 237 5.68 14.74 13.19
C SER A 237 5.79 15.82 12.10
N GLU A 238 6.80 16.70 12.20
CA GLU A 238 7.07 17.71 11.17
C GLU A 238 7.50 17.07 9.85
N TYR A 239 8.40 16.09 9.90
CA TYR A 239 8.87 15.35 8.72
C TYR A 239 7.70 14.67 8.00
N VAL A 240 6.89 13.89 8.74
CA VAL A 240 5.73 13.17 8.21
C VAL A 240 4.74 14.15 7.58
N MET A 241 4.37 15.21 8.29
CA MET A 241 3.43 16.21 7.79
C MET A 241 3.92 16.90 6.51
N LYS A 242 5.19 17.33 6.47
CA LYS A 242 5.77 18.00 5.28
C LYS A 242 5.84 17.05 4.09
N LEU A 243 6.30 15.82 4.30
CA LEU A 243 6.35 14.81 3.24
C LEU A 243 4.94 14.46 2.72
N MET A 244 3.93 14.32 3.61
CA MET A 244 2.54 14.08 3.21
C MET A 244 1.96 15.21 2.37
N LYS A 245 2.29 16.46 2.68
CA LYS A 245 1.87 17.62 1.90
C LYS A 245 2.47 17.61 0.50
N ILE A 246 3.73 17.21 0.37
CA ILE A 246 4.41 17.09 -0.93
C ILE A 246 3.75 15.97 -1.75
N ILE A 247 3.67 14.75 -1.20
CA ILE A 247 3.06 13.58 -1.85
C ILE A 247 1.62 13.83 -2.30
N SER A 248 0.84 14.56 -1.51
CA SER A 248 -0.57 14.85 -1.85
C SER A 248 -0.73 15.55 -3.21
N ALA A 249 0.25 16.35 -3.63
CA ALA A 249 0.21 17.01 -4.94
C ALA A 249 0.29 16.01 -6.10
N TYR A 250 1.10 14.96 -5.94
CA TYR A 250 1.35 13.91 -6.92
C TYR A 250 0.13 13.00 -7.02
N TRP A 251 -0.40 12.60 -5.86
CA TRP A 251 -1.64 11.83 -5.79
C TRP A 251 -2.79 12.55 -6.48
N ILE A 252 -3.00 13.84 -6.19
CA ILE A 252 -4.03 14.65 -6.87
C ILE A 252 -3.76 14.74 -8.38
N LYS A 253 -2.49 14.88 -8.79
CA LYS A 253 -2.15 14.98 -10.21
C LYS A 253 -2.40 13.67 -10.96
N SER A 254 -2.00 12.54 -10.36
CA SER A 254 -2.24 11.22 -10.91
C SER A 254 -3.74 10.98 -11.10
N GLY A 255 -4.56 11.31 -10.08
CA GLY A 255 -6.02 11.26 -10.17
C GLY A 255 -6.58 12.11 -11.32
N LYS A 256 -6.12 13.35 -11.49
CA LYS A 256 -6.55 14.21 -12.60
C LYS A 256 -6.25 13.60 -13.97
N ASN A 257 -5.11 12.94 -14.14
CA ASN A 257 -4.70 12.32 -15.39
C ASN A 257 -5.60 11.14 -15.78
N ILE A 258 -6.20 10.47 -14.80
CA ILE A 258 -7.23 9.42 -14.98
C ILE A 258 -8.67 9.91 -14.71
N GLU A 259 -8.89 11.23 -14.77
CA GLU A 259 -10.20 11.89 -14.60
C GLU A 259 -10.90 11.69 -13.25
N ILE A 260 -10.15 11.37 -12.21
CA ILE A 260 -10.62 11.35 -10.83
C ILE A 260 -10.29 12.71 -10.19
N LYS A 261 -11.33 13.54 -10.01
CA LYS A 261 -11.18 14.91 -9.51
C LYS A 261 -11.04 15.01 -7.99
N GLU A 262 -11.42 13.95 -7.28
CA GLU A 262 -11.36 13.86 -5.82
C GLU A 262 -10.18 13.00 -5.37
N LYS A 263 -9.89 13.01 -4.06
CA LYS A 263 -8.96 12.05 -3.46
C LYS A 263 -9.52 10.63 -3.63
N PHE A 264 -8.70 9.71 -4.14
CA PHE A 264 -9.07 8.32 -4.39
C PHE A 264 -8.20 7.37 -3.58
N TYR A 265 -8.83 6.52 -2.77
CA TYR A 265 -8.15 5.73 -1.73
C TYR A 265 -7.92 4.28 -2.12
N PHE A 266 -8.09 3.96 -3.40
CA PHE A 266 -7.78 2.66 -4.00
C PHE A 266 -6.42 2.65 -4.72
N SER A 267 -5.49 3.48 -4.23
CA SER A 267 -4.16 3.65 -4.82
C SER A 267 -3.04 3.59 -3.79
N GLN A 268 -1.88 3.13 -4.24
CA GLN A 268 -0.65 3.01 -3.47
C GLN A 268 0.00 4.37 -3.22
N ILE A 269 -0.24 5.36 -4.07
CA ILE A 269 0.21 6.74 -3.85
C ILE A 269 -0.70 7.56 -2.93
N TRP A 270 -1.73 6.94 -2.32
CA TRP A 270 -2.39 7.50 -1.14
C TRP A 270 -1.34 7.76 -0.06
N GLY A 271 -1.22 9.02 0.38
CA GLY A 271 -0.43 9.50 1.53
C GLY A 271 0.16 8.44 2.48
N PRO A 272 -0.58 7.95 3.51
CA PRO A 272 -0.11 6.88 4.39
C PRO A 272 0.50 5.63 3.73
N THR A 273 -0.08 5.13 2.64
CA THR A 273 0.43 3.97 1.91
C THR A 273 1.78 4.30 1.28
N PHE A 274 1.84 5.45 0.59
CA PHE A 274 3.05 5.90 -0.10
C PHE A 274 4.16 6.26 0.89
N TYR A 275 3.80 6.83 2.04
CA TYR A 275 4.71 7.07 3.15
C TYR A 275 5.42 5.79 3.58
N GLY A 276 4.67 4.70 3.72
CA GLY A 276 5.21 3.40 4.08
C GLY A 276 6.22 2.89 3.04
N ILE A 277 5.86 2.98 1.75
CA ILE A 277 6.73 2.57 0.63
C ILE A 277 8.02 3.40 0.62
N LEU A 278 7.92 4.74 0.70
CA LEU A 278 9.08 5.62 0.70
C LEU A 278 9.95 5.41 1.94
N SER A 279 9.36 5.27 3.12
CA SER A 279 10.13 5.04 4.36
C SER A 279 10.91 3.73 4.30
N GLN A 280 10.31 2.67 3.73
CA GLN A 280 10.98 1.40 3.47
C GLN A 280 12.14 1.58 2.48
N ALA A 281 11.91 2.25 1.35
CA ALA A 281 12.94 2.51 0.35
C ALA A 281 14.10 3.36 0.91
N ILE A 282 13.79 4.40 1.70
CA ILE A 282 14.79 5.24 2.40
C ILE A 282 15.61 4.36 3.34
N GLY A 283 14.98 3.50 4.14
CA GLY A 283 15.68 2.57 5.03
C GLY A 283 16.65 1.64 4.27
N LEU A 284 16.20 1.07 3.15
CA LEU A 284 17.04 0.20 2.31
C LEU A 284 18.24 0.94 1.73
N VAL A 285 18.06 2.17 1.24
CA VAL A 285 19.16 2.97 0.66
C VAL A 285 20.13 3.46 1.75
N MET A 286 19.61 3.96 2.87
CA MET A 286 20.42 4.50 3.97
C MET A 286 21.32 3.44 4.62
N PHE A 287 20.83 2.20 4.71
CA PHE A 287 21.49 1.14 5.48
C PHE A 287 21.99 0.00 4.59
N ASN A 288 22.24 0.28 3.30
CA ASN A 288 22.81 -0.66 2.33
C ASN A 288 22.11 -2.04 2.36
N LYS A 289 20.77 -2.02 2.28
CA LYS A 289 19.89 -3.20 2.29
C LYS A 289 20.04 -4.11 3.51
N ASN A 290 20.58 -3.61 4.63
CA ASN A 290 20.71 -4.38 5.85
C ASN A 290 19.33 -4.65 6.49
N TYR A 291 18.99 -5.93 6.64
CA TYR A 291 17.68 -6.34 7.16
C TYR A 291 17.37 -5.81 8.55
N ALA A 292 18.33 -5.80 9.47
CA ALA A 292 18.09 -5.36 10.84
C ALA A 292 17.75 -3.86 10.90
N TYR A 293 18.48 -3.03 10.15
CA TYR A 293 18.18 -1.61 10.05
C TYR A 293 16.90 -1.31 9.26
N PHE A 294 16.59 -2.13 8.25
CA PHE A 294 15.33 -2.05 7.54
C PHE A 294 14.13 -2.32 8.48
N GLN A 295 14.19 -3.39 9.27
CA GLN A 295 13.17 -3.68 10.30
C GLN A 295 13.09 -2.57 11.34
N HIS A 296 14.22 -1.99 11.73
CA HIS A 296 14.28 -0.83 12.62
C HIS A 296 13.54 0.39 12.05
N CYS A 297 13.74 0.72 10.77
CA CYS A 297 12.99 1.79 10.10
C CYS A 297 11.50 1.51 10.03
N ILE A 298 11.11 0.26 9.73
CA ILE A 298 9.71 -0.19 9.74
C ILE A 298 9.10 -0.02 11.13
N TYR A 299 9.83 -0.41 12.17
CA TYR A 299 9.40 -0.26 13.55
C TYR A 299 9.03 1.21 13.85
N GLY A 300 9.87 2.16 13.43
CA GLY A 300 9.65 3.58 13.67
C GLY A 300 8.39 4.16 13.03
N ILE A 301 7.96 3.64 11.87
CA ILE A 301 6.75 4.10 11.18
C ILE A 301 5.47 3.39 11.66
N GLN A 302 5.58 2.21 12.26
CA GLN A 302 4.45 1.36 12.62
C GLN A 302 4.26 1.20 14.14
N HIS A 303 4.95 2.00 14.95
CA HIS A 303 4.70 2.14 16.39
C HIS A 303 4.32 3.57 16.76
N THR A 304 3.34 3.67 17.64
CA THR A 304 2.99 4.94 18.31
C THR A 304 4.12 5.41 19.23
N ASP A 305 4.02 6.65 19.74
CA ASP A 305 5.05 7.22 20.62
C ASP A 305 5.14 6.52 21.98
N ASP A 306 4.07 5.86 22.43
CA ASP A 306 4.05 5.05 23.65
C ASP A 306 4.55 3.60 23.43
N GLY A 307 4.96 3.27 22.20
CA GLY A 307 5.47 1.95 21.84
C GLY A 307 4.39 0.94 21.45
N ARG A 308 3.11 1.31 21.35
CA ARG A 308 2.08 0.39 20.86
C ARG A 308 2.24 0.12 19.35
N PRO A 309 2.24 -1.15 18.91
CA PRO A 309 2.23 -1.53 17.50
C PRO A 309 0.90 -1.16 16.81
N LEU A 310 1.00 -0.64 15.59
CA LEU A 310 -0.15 -0.29 14.75
C LEU A 310 -0.63 -1.45 13.88
N CYS A 311 0.17 -2.50 13.75
CA CYS A 311 -0.10 -3.68 12.93
C CYS A 311 0.49 -4.92 13.62
N ILE A 312 -0.20 -6.05 13.58
CA ILE A 312 0.30 -7.29 14.19
C ILE A 312 1.59 -7.79 13.53
N GLY A 313 1.85 -7.38 12.30
CA GLY A 313 3.07 -7.75 11.57
C GLY A 313 4.35 -7.08 12.04
N VAL A 314 4.28 -6.12 12.97
CA VAL A 314 5.47 -5.40 13.48
C VAL A 314 5.72 -5.59 14.97
N VAL A 315 5.03 -6.53 15.60
CA VAL A 315 5.27 -6.84 17.01
C VAL A 315 6.69 -7.36 17.21
N ASP A 316 7.30 -6.98 18.34
CA ASP A 316 8.63 -7.43 18.74
C ASP A 316 8.63 -8.92 19.09
N ASN A 317 7.51 -9.40 19.66
CA ASN A 317 7.36 -10.78 20.10
C ASN A 317 5.89 -11.18 20.22
N ILE A 318 5.67 -12.48 20.42
CA ILE A 318 4.34 -13.08 20.57
C ILE A 318 3.57 -12.52 21.77
N SER A 319 4.24 -12.25 22.90
CA SER A 319 3.56 -11.70 24.09
C SER A 319 3.02 -10.30 23.84
N GLU A 320 3.71 -9.49 23.04
CA GLU A 320 3.20 -8.21 22.57
C GLU A 320 1.98 -8.39 21.65
N ALA A 321 2.01 -9.41 20.78
CA ALA A 321 0.89 -9.73 19.91
C ALA A 321 -0.38 -10.06 20.73
N GLU A 322 -0.27 -10.95 21.70
CA GLU A 322 -1.37 -11.34 22.61
C GLU A 322 -1.88 -10.17 23.45
N LYS A 323 -1.00 -9.22 23.80
CA LYS A 323 -1.35 -8.03 24.59
C LYS A 323 -2.18 -7.02 23.81
N TYR A 324 -1.81 -6.71 22.56
CA TYR A 324 -2.39 -5.59 21.81
C TYR A 324 -3.40 -6.00 20.74
N PHE A 325 -3.42 -7.28 20.33
CA PHE A 325 -4.25 -7.76 19.23
C PHE A 325 -5.25 -8.79 19.74
N GLU A 326 -6.47 -8.31 19.99
CA GLU A 326 -7.56 -9.10 20.55
C GLU A 326 -7.79 -10.41 19.78
N GLY A 327 -7.86 -11.51 20.54
CA GLY A 327 -8.15 -12.84 19.99
C GLY A 327 -7.00 -13.49 19.22
N PHE A 328 -5.80 -12.89 19.22
CA PHE A 328 -4.58 -13.55 18.73
C PHE A 328 -4.09 -14.57 19.77
N THR A 329 -3.61 -15.72 19.30
CA THR A 329 -3.03 -16.78 20.13
C THR A 329 -1.87 -17.47 19.39
N VAL A 330 -0.97 -18.13 20.12
CA VAL A 330 0.12 -18.94 19.53
C VAL A 330 -0.39 -20.02 18.58
N ASP A 331 -1.59 -20.57 18.83
CA ASP A 331 -2.23 -21.57 17.97
C ASP A 331 -2.56 -21.02 16.58
N ASP A 332 -2.53 -19.70 16.39
CA ASP A 332 -2.71 -19.07 15.09
C ASP A 332 -1.47 -19.16 14.18
N LEU A 333 -0.33 -19.58 14.73
CA LEU A 333 0.92 -19.80 13.98
C LEU A 333 0.95 -21.16 13.24
N TYR A 334 0.04 -22.08 13.59
CA TYR A 334 -0.02 -23.47 13.11
C TYR A 334 -1.32 -23.76 12.34
#